data_AF-A0A934LVI6-F1
#
_entry.id   AF-A0A934LVI6-F1
#
_cell.length_a   1.000
_cell.length_b   1.000
_cell.length_c   1.000
_cell.angle_alpha   90.00
_cell.angle_beta   90.00
_cell.angle_gamma   90.00
#
_symmetry.space_group_name_H-M   'P 1'
#
loop_
_entity.id
_entity.type
_entity.pdbx_description
1 polymer ?
#
loop_
_entity_poly.entity_id
_entity_poly.type
_entity_poly.pdbx_seq_one_letter_code
_entity_poly.pdbx_strand_id
1 'polypeptide(L)'
;MIDTKTAEYITSLPEIDTARLPQGTLFWAENRLYQVIETGASGYHKAREWRKPDAPEVALVAGSFLSKYLPLIKRGRVLPVYKSRLELTYKDQPTCFVFPAESLALDAAYLDVALLQNSGAYVRNQGREPAFAVTDGVHIFRLYYYRTSAHGRKTDLSGLQVRPLPFLPRYHTDGPAYWRLLSHWAEENPMLEVTQQMKPISNSLLSEDTIPHIPTVPPQR
;
A
#
# COMPACT_ATOMS: atom_id res chain seq x y z
N MET A 1 18.60 -5.60 -5.66
CA MET A 1 18.93 -6.50 -4.53
C MET A 1 17.72 -6.50 -3.62
N ILE A 2 17.18 -7.67 -3.26
CA ILE A 2 16.01 -7.76 -2.37
C ILE A 2 16.49 -7.50 -0.93
N ASP A 3 15.85 -6.61 -0.19
CA ASP A 3 16.19 -6.37 1.22
C ASP A 3 15.81 -7.58 2.10
N THR A 4 16.40 -7.67 3.28
CA THR A 4 16.24 -8.81 4.19
C THR A 4 14.77 -9.07 4.57
N LYS A 5 13.98 -8.02 4.84
CA LYS A 5 12.58 -8.18 5.23
C LYS A 5 11.75 -8.71 4.08
N THR A 6 12.02 -8.27 2.86
CA THR A 6 11.35 -8.78 1.66
C THR A 6 11.74 -10.23 1.38
N ALA A 7 13.00 -10.60 1.58
CA ALA A 7 13.46 -11.98 1.44
C ALA A 7 12.83 -12.93 2.49
N GLU A 8 12.71 -12.49 3.74
CA GLU A 8 12.02 -13.21 4.81
C GLU A 8 10.54 -13.41 4.47
N TYR A 9 9.88 -12.34 4.01
CA TYR A 9 8.49 -12.41 3.58
C TYR A 9 8.30 -13.40 2.42
N ILE A 10 9.11 -13.31 1.37
CA ILE A 10 9.05 -14.25 0.24
C ILE A 10 9.21 -15.68 0.74
N THR A 11 10.18 -15.94 1.61
CA THR A 11 10.41 -17.28 2.18
C THR A 11 9.20 -17.80 2.97
N SER A 12 8.46 -16.92 3.63
CA SER A 12 7.25 -17.27 4.39
C SER A 12 6.06 -17.68 3.51
N LEU A 13 6.04 -17.28 2.24
CA LEU A 13 4.94 -17.58 1.33
C LEU A 13 4.95 -19.05 0.87
N PRO A 14 3.78 -19.69 0.74
CA PRO A 14 3.67 -21.07 0.29
C PRO A 14 4.13 -21.21 -1.16
N GLU A 15 5.13 -22.06 -1.39
CA GLU A 15 5.59 -22.42 -2.73
C GLU A 15 4.76 -23.58 -3.28
N ILE A 16 4.15 -23.38 -4.44
CA ILE A 16 3.28 -24.39 -5.08
C ILE A 16 3.60 -24.56 -6.57
N ASP A 17 3.00 -25.59 -7.16
CA ASP A 17 2.97 -25.79 -8.61
C ASP A 17 2.00 -24.80 -9.27
N THR A 18 2.52 -23.99 -10.20
CA THR A 18 1.76 -22.94 -10.90
C THR A 18 0.71 -23.53 -11.86
N ALA A 19 0.85 -24.79 -12.27
CA ALA A 19 -0.09 -25.47 -13.15
C ALA A 19 -1.51 -25.56 -12.56
N ARG A 20 -1.66 -25.43 -11.24
CA ARG A 20 -2.93 -25.56 -10.50
C ARG A 20 -3.57 -24.23 -10.09
N LEU A 21 -2.92 -23.11 -10.40
CA LEU A 21 -3.41 -21.80 -9.99
C LEU A 21 -4.68 -21.39 -10.75
N PRO A 22 -5.73 -20.89 -10.11
CA PRO A 22 -6.88 -20.38 -10.84
C PRO A 22 -6.57 -19.04 -11.53
N GLN A 23 -7.37 -18.69 -12.55
CA GLN A 23 -7.30 -17.39 -13.21
C GLN A 23 -7.39 -16.25 -12.20
N GLY A 24 -6.62 -15.19 -12.42
CA GLY A 24 -6.56 -14.00 -11.56
C GLY A 24 -5.60 -14.13 -10.38
N THR A 25 -5.11 -15.33 -10.04
CA THR A 25 -4.22 -15.53 -8.89
C THR A 25 -2.89 -14.82 -9.08
N LEU A 26 -2.43 -14.16 -8.02
CA LEU A 26 -1.12 -13.54 -7.93
C LEU A 26 -0.09 -14.48 -7.27
N PHE A 27 1.09 -14.56 -7.87
CA PHE A 27 2.20 -15.33 -7.34
C PHE A 27 3.54 -14.66 -7.67
N TRP A 28 4.53 -14.90 -6.80
CA TRP A 28 5.88 -14.43 -6.95
C TRP A 28 6.78 -15.54 -7.53
N ALA A 29 7.52 -15.23 -8.58
CA ALA A 29 8.51 -16.11 -9.19
C ALA A 29 9.58 -15.28 -9.90
N GLU A 30 10.81 -15.78 -9.99
CA GLU A 30 11.89 -15.13 -10.77
C GLU A 30 12.07 -13.63 -10.48
N ASN A 31 11.91 -13.25 -9.20
CA ASN A 31 11.99 -11.87 -8.72
C ASN A 31 10.94 -10.91 -9.33
N ARG A 32 9.76 -11.44 -9.71
CA ARG A 32 8.66 -10.69 -10.32
C ARG A 32 7.32 -11.18 -9.78
N LEU A 33 6.35 -10.27 -9.78
CA LEU A 33 4.96 -10.56 -9.46
C LEU A 33 4.21 -10.90 -10.74
N TYR A 34 3.61 -12.08 -10.80
CA TYR A 34 2.83 -12.56 -11.94
C TYR A 34 1.37 -12.69 -11.58
N GLN A 35 0.51 -12.53 -12.60
CA GLN A 35 -0.91 -12.85 -12.53
C GLN A 35 -1.26 -13.91 -13.56
N VAL A 36 -2.00 -14.94 -13.12
CA VAL A 36 -2.58 -15.91 -14.05
C VAL A 36 -3.64 -15.22 -14.91
N ILE A 37 -3.41 -15.12 -16.21
CA ILE A 37 -4.32 -14.41 -17.12
C ILE A 37 -5.30 -15.35 -17.81
N GLU A 38 -4.93 -16.62 -18.00
CA GLU A 38 -5.74 -17.58 -18.73
C GLU A 38 -5.50 -19.01 -18.25
N THR A 39 -6.60 -19.74 -18.05
CA THR A 39 -6.61 -21.16 -17.65
C THR A 39 -7.54 -21.93 -18.58
N GLY A 40 -7.07 -22.99 -19.23
CA GLY A 40 -7.84 -23.79 -20.18
C GLY A 40 -7.74 -25.30 -19.94
N ALA A 41 -8.75 -26.05 -20.39
CA ALA A 41 -8.95 -27.49 -20.16
C ALA A 41 -7.95 -28.43 -20.86
N SER A 42 -6.80 -27.94 -21.33
CA SER A 42 -5.80 -28.72 -22.07
C SER A 42 -4.35 -28.34 -21.70
N GLY A 43 -4.14 -27.86 -20.47
CA GLY A 43 -2.83 -27.37 -20.03
C GLY A 43 -2.44 -26.03 -20.65
N TYR A 44 -3.40 -25.33 -21.26
CA TYR A 44 -3.23 -23.97 -21.74
C TYR A 44 -3.34 -23.02 -20.55
N HIS A 45 -2.21 -22.77 -19.93
CA HIS A 45 -2.15 -22.05 -18.67
C HIS A 45 -1.00 -21.06 -18.74
N LYS A 46 -1.31 -19.77 -18.66
CA LYS A 46 -0.31 -18.71 -18.78
C LYS A 46 -0.52 -17.59 -17.80
N ALA A 47 0.59 -16.95 -17.45
CA ALA A 47 0.62 -15.75 -16.66
C ALA A 47 1.32 -14.63 -17.42
N ARG A 48 1.13 -13.41 -16.91
CA ARG A 48 1.88 -12.23 -17.32
C ARG A 48 2.33 -11.49 -16.07
N GLU A 49 3.42 -10.74 -16.19
CA GLU A 49 3.83 -9.85 -15.11
C GLU A 49 2.68 -8.89 -14.76
N TRP A 50 2.38 -8.80 -13.47
CA TRP A 50 1.20 -8.10 -12.98
C TRP A 50 1.30 -6.60 -13.30
N ARG A 51 0.18 -6.03 -13.75
CA ARG A 51 0.04 -4.63 -14.16
C ARG A 51 1.02 -4.16 -15.25
N LYS A 52 1.56 -5.09 -16.04
CA LYS A 52 2.39 -4.82 -17.23
C LYS A 52 1.78 -5.51 -18.46
N PRO A 53 0.82 -4.85 -19.15
CA PRO A 53 0.13 -5.46 -20.28
C PRO A 53 1.07 -5.85 -21.42
N ASP A 54 2.19 -5.13 -21.58
CA ASP A 54 3.18 -5.38 -22.63
C ASP A 54 4.27 -6.39 -22.22
N ALA A 55 4.22 -6.91 -20.98
CA ALA A 55 5.19 -7.91 -20.54
C ALA A 55 5.00 -9.24 -21.28
N PRO A 56 6.10 -9.97 -21.57
CA PRO A 56 6.00 -11.28 -22.18
C PRO A 56 5.19 -12.24 -21.31
N GLU A 57 4.39 -13.07 -21.97
CA GLU A 57 3.65 -14.13 -21.30
C GLU A 57 4.57 -15.30 -20.94
N VAL A 58 4.19 -16.03 -19.90
CA VAL A 58 4.90 -17.24 -19.45
C VAL A 58 3.93 -18.40 -19.42
N ALA A 59 4.40 -19.58 -19.80
CA ALA A 59 3.68 -20.84 -19.63
C ALA A 59 3.79 -21.31 -18.17
N LEU A 60 2.73 -21.91 -17.65
CA LEU A 60 2.68 -22.44 -16.29
C LEU A 60 2.68 -23.98 -16.24
N VAL A 61 2.28 -24.62 -17.35
CA VAL A 61 2.19 -26.10 -17.43
C VAL A 61 3.37 -26.63 -18.24
N ALA A 62 4.19 -27.46 -17.60
CA ALA A 62 5.28 -28.16 -18.27
C ALA A 62 4.75 -29.14 -19.34
N GLY A 63 5.36 -29.14 -20.53
CA GLY A 63 4.96 -30.02 -21.63
C GLY A 63 3.70 -29.56 -22.38
N SER A 64 3.10 -28.44 -22.00
CA SER A 64 2.03 -27.80 -22.76
C SER A 64 2.55 -27.26 -24.09
N PHE A 65 1.65 -27.06 -25.06
CA PHE A 65 1.98 -26.42 -26.33
C PHE A 65 2.62 -25.04 -26.12
N LEU A 66 2.13 -24.27 -25.15
CA LEU A 66 2.68 -22.95 -24.79
C LEU A 66 4.13 -23.02 -24.34
N SER A 67 4.49 -24.04 -23.55
CA SER A 67 5.87 -24.20 -23.04
C SER A 67 6.92 -24.45 -24.13
N LYS A 68 6.51 -24.66 -25.39
CA LYS A 68 7.42 -24.73 -26.55
C LYS A 68 7.87 -23.35 -27.03
N TYR A 69 7.09 -22.30 -26.76
CA TYR A 69 7.31 -20.95 -27.30
C TYR A 69 7.40 -19.87 -26.23
N LEU A 70 6.90 -20.13 -25.02
CA LEU A 70 6.95 -19.23 -23.89
C LEU A 70 7.91 -19.76 -22.81
N PRO A 71 8.59 -18.88 -22.06
CA PRO A 71 9.30 -19.27 -20.85
C PRO A 71 8.37 -20.01 -19.88
N LEU A 72 8.90 -21.03 -19.21
CA LEU A 72 8.13 -21.89 -18.32
C LEU A 72 8.43 -21.57 -16.86
N ILE A 73 7.41 -21.14 -16.11
CA ILE A 73 7.49 -21.00 -14.65
C ILE A 73 6.69 -22.14 -14.03
N LYS A 74 7.38 -23.17 -13.51
CA LYS A 74 6.75 -24.36 -12.91
C LYS A 74 6.32 -24.16 -11.46
N ARG A 75 7.01 -23.30 -10.72
CA ARG A 75 6.78 -23.09 -9.29
C ARG A 75 6.78 -21.61 -8.98
N GLY A 76 5.96 -21.23 -8.03
CA GLY A 76 5.81 -19.85 -7.59
C GLY A 76 5.29 -19.80 -6.16
N ARG A 77 5.48 -18.67 -5.51
CA ARG A 77 5.01 -18.42 -4.15
C ARG A 77 3.72 -17.61 -4.17
N VAL A 78 2.64 -18.17 -3.65
CA VAL A 78 1.31 -17.57 -3.76
C VAL A 78 1.17 -16.41 -2.78
N LEU A 79 0.58 -15.30 -3.23
CA LEU A 79 0.25 -14.19 -2.35
C LEU A 79 -1.01 -14.48 -1.53
N PRO A 80 -1.18 -13.86 -0.35
CA PRO A 80 -2.37 -14.04 0.48
C PRO A 80 -3.62 -13.50 -0.24
N VAL A 81 -4.73 -14.22 -0.14
CA VAL A 81 -6.03 -13.79 -0.65
C VAL A 81 -6.91 -13.37 0.52
N TYR A 82 -7.45 -12.17 0.46
CA TYR A 82 -8.42 -11.64 1.41
C TYR A 82 -9.82 -12.16 1.08
N LYS A 83 -10.50 -12.76 2.06
CA LYS A 83 -11.87 -13.27 1.90
C LYS A 83 -12.88 -12.14 1.91
N SER A 84 -12.57 -11.05 2.60
CA SER A 84 -13.44 -9.88 2.73
C SER A 84 -12.68 -8.56 2.57
N ARG A 85 -13.35 -7.58 1.97
CA ARG A 85 -12.89 -6.17 1.92
C ARG A 85 -12.72 -5.54 3.30
N LEU A 86 -13.41 -6.07 4.32
CA LEU A 86 -13.23 -5.65 5.72
C LEU A 86 -11.85 -6.02 6.26
N GLU A 87 -11.13 -6.97 5.66
CA GLU A 87 -9.75 -7.27 6.06
C GLU A 87 -8.77 -6.13 5.74
N LEU A 88 -9.21 -5.16 4.93
CA LEU A 88 -8.45 -3.94 4.68
C LEU A 88 -8.66 -2.85 5.75
N THR A 89 -9.67 -2.99 6.61
CA THR A 89 -9.98 -2.04 7.69
C THR A 89 -9.26 -2.43 8.99
N TYR A 90 -9.28 -1.53 9.98
CA TYR A 90 -8.80 -1.82 11.33
C TYR A 90 -9.84 -1.32 12.32
N LYS A 91 -10.39 -2.22 13.15
CA LYS A 91 -11.50 -1.91 14.06
C LYS A 91 -12.68 -1.23 13.34
N ASP A 92 -13.04 -1.76 12.17
CA ASP A 92 -14.09 -1.26 11.29
C ASP A 92 -13.89 0.18 10.77
N GLN A 93 -12.68 0.74 10.95
CA GLN A 93 -12.31 2.05 10.42
C GLN A 93 -11.38 1.90 9.22
N PRO A 94 -11.46 2.82 8.24
CA PRO A 94 -10.53 2.84 7.12
C PRO A 94 -9.09 2.90 7.62
N THR A 95 -8.21 2.08 7.06
CA THR A 95 -6.77 2.24 7.30
C THR A 95 -6.20 3.28 6.35
N CYS A 96 -5.13 3.97 6.77
CA CYS A 96 -4.55 5.06 5.99
C CYS A 96 -3.03 4.94 5.98
N PHE A 97 -2.47 4.98 4.78
CA PHE A 97 -1.03 4.87 4.55
C PHE A 97 -0.54 6.00 3.65
N VAL A 98 0.65 6.52 3.96
CA VAL A 98 1.32 7.59 3.22
C VAL A 98 2.51 7.00 2.48
N PHE A 99 2.49 7.14 1.16
CA PHE A 99 3.51 6.66 0.23
C PHE A 99 4.41 7.80 -0.26
N PRO A 100 5.66 7.50 -0.63
CA PRO A 100 6.58 8.51 -1.17
C PRO A 100 6.17 9.02 -2.55
N ALA A 101 5.54 8.17 -3.38
CA ALA A 101 5.19 8.49 -4.76
C ALA A 101 3.78 8.01 -5.14
N GLU A 102 3.12 8.74 -6.03
CA GLU A 102 1.78 8.44 -6.55
C GLU A 102 1.68 7.07 -7.22
N SER A 103 2.67 6.72 -8.05
CA SER A 103 2.71 5.42 -8.74
C SER A 103 2.75 4.26 -7.76
N LEU A 104 3.54 4.37 -6.68
CA LEU A 104 3.64 3.33 -5.66
C LEU A 104 2.35 3.22 -4.83
N ALA A 105 1.72 4.36 -4.50
CA ALA A 105 0.41 4.38 -3.83
C ALA A 105 -0.66 3.70 -4.68
N LEU A 106 -0.66 3.99 -5.99
CA LEU A 106 -1.59 3.41 -6.95
C LEU A 106 -1.37 1.91 -7.12
N ASP A 107 -0.11 1.49 -7.25
CA ASP A 107 0.28 0.08 -7.35
C ASP A 107 -0.16 -0.69 -6.09
N ALA A 108 0.09 -0.15 -4.90
CA ALA A 108 -0.37 -0.75 -3.65
C ALA A 108 -1.89 -0.87 -3.59
N ALA A 109 -2.63 0.16 -4.00
CA ALA A 109 -4.09 0.14 -4.02
C ALA A 109 -4.66 -0.92 -4.98
N TYR A 110 -4.10 -1.04 -6.18
CA TYR A 110 -4.51 -2.08 -7.11
C TYR A 110 -4.09 -3.48 -6.65
N LEU A 111 -2.96 -3.61 -5.95
CA LEU A 111 -2.51 -4.88 -5.41
C LEU A 111 -3.48 -5.38 -4.34
N ASP A 112 -3.91 -4.51 -3.41
CA ASP A 112 -4.94 -4.86 -2.42
C ASP A 112 -6.24 -5.31 -3.08
N VAL A 113 -6.70 -4.62 -4.13
CA VAL A 113 -7.90 -5.02 -4.87
C VAL A 113 -7.72 -6.35 -5.57
N ALA A 114 -6.54 -6.61 -6.17
CA ALA A 114 -6.25 -7.86 -6.85
C ALA A 114 -6.15 -9.06 -5.88
N LEU A 115 -5.87 -8.82 -4.60
CA LEU A 115 -5.84 -9.86 -3.57
C LEU A 115 -7.20 -10.10 -2.91
N LEU A 116 -8.25 -9.34 -3.25
CA LEU A 116 -9.62 -9.59 -2.76
C LEU A 116 -10.30 -10.70 -3.56
N GLN A 117 -10.82 -11.71 -2.86
CA GLN A 117 -11.55 -12.82 -3.48
C GLN A 117 -12.90 -12.38 -4.08
N ASN A 118 -13.56 -11.41 -3.44
CA ASN A 118 -14.89 -10.92 -3.85
C ASN A 118 -14.78 -9.58 -4.57
N SER A 119 -15.14 -9.59 -5.86
CA SER A 119 -15.20 -8.39 -6.69
C SER A 119 -16.27 -7.42 -6.18
N GLY A 120 -15.89 -6.18 -5.92
CA GLY A 120 -16.81 -5.13 -5.49
C GLY A 120 -16.10 -3.91 -4.93
N ALA A 121 -14.88 -4.09 -4.41
CA ALA A 121 -13.99 -2.97 -4.16
C ALA A 121 -13.24 -2.61 -5.44
N TYR A 122 -13.04 -1.32 -5.66
CA TYR A 122 -12.24 -0.77 -6.76
C TYR A 122 -11.40 0.41 -6.25
N VAL A 123 -10.40 0.79 -7.05
CA VAL A 123 -9.54 1.94 -6.75
C VAL A 123 -10.22 3.20 -7.29
N ARG A 124 -10.37 4.22 -6.43
CA ARG A 124 -10.92 5.53 -6.77
C ARG A 124 -9.98 6.65 -6.36
N ASN A 125 -9.64 7.53 -7.31
CA ASN A 125 -8.93 8.77 -7.01
C ASN A 125 -9.84 9.71 -6.19
N GLN A 126 -9.35 10.27 -5.09
CA GLN A 126 -10.14 11.17 -4.23
C GLN A 126 -10.28 12.59 -4.77
N GLY A 127 -9.52 12.97 -5.81
CA GLY A 127 -9.66 14.21 -6.59
C GLY A 127 -9.29 15.49 -5.84
N ARG A 128 -9.93 15.74 -4.69
CA ARG A 128 -9.65 16.87 -3.79
C ARG A 128 -8.48 16.62 -2.85
N GLU A 129 -8.12 15.36 -2.67
CA GLU A 129 -6.99 14.94 -1.84
C GLU A 129 -5.99 14.15 -2.69
N PRO A 130 -4.69 14.24 -2.40
CA PRO A 130 -3.65 13.46 -3.09
C PRO A 130 -3.65 12.01 -2.58
N ALA A 131 -4.77 11.32 -2.81
CA ALA A 131 -5.00 9.98 -2.31
C ALA A 131 -5.80 9.12 -3.29
N PHE A 132 -5.50 7.83 -3.27
CA PHE A 132 -6.38 6.79 -3.79
C PHE A 132 -7.14 6.14 -2.63
N ALA A 133 -8.34 5.65 -2.92
CA ALA A 133 -9.14 4.88 -1.97
C ALA A 133 -9.47 3.53 -2.59
N VAL A 134 -9.37 2.47 -1.79
CA VAL A 134 -10.06 1.20 -2.08
C VAL A 134 -11.45 1.28 -1.47
N THR A 135 -12.47 1.24 -2.30
CA THR A 135 -13.87 1.54 -1.94
C THR A 135 -14.85 0.69 -2.75
N ASP A 136 -16.05 0.47 -2.22
CA ASP A 136 -17.19 -0.11 -2.96
C ASP A 136 -18.16 0.98 -3.48
N GLY A 137 -17.80 2.26 -3.37
CA GLY A 137 -18.64 3.41 -3.70
C GLY A 137 -19.44 3.96 -2.52
N VAL A 138 -19.66 3.16 -1.47
CA VAL A 138 -20.35 3.56 -0.23
C VAL A 138 -19.36 3.69 0.92
N HIS A 139 -18.48 2.72 1.08
CA HIS A 139 -17.50 2.64 2.15
C HIS A 139 -16.07 2.73 1.60
N ILE A 140 -15.20 3.40 2.35
CA ILE A 140 -13.76 3.41 2.11
C ILE A 140 -13.12 2.40 3.05
N PHE A 141 -12.33 1.46 2.53
CA PHE A 141 -11.69 0.42 3.34
C PHE A 141 -10.22 0.77 3.66
N ARG A 142 -9.53 1.38 2.70
CA ARG A 142 -8.15 1.84 2.86
C ARG A 142 -7.87 3.06 1.98
N LEU A 143 -7.09 4.00 2.52
CA LEU A 143 -6.61 5.21 1.86
C LEU A 143 -5.09 5.13 1.63
N TYR A 144 -4.66 5.64 0.48
CA TYR A 144 -3.29 5.59 -0.02
C TYR A 144 -2.90 7.01 -0.44
N TYR A 145 -2.44 7.80 0.53
CA TYR A 145 -1.93 9.14 0.26
C TYR A 145 -0.54 9.04 -0.37
N TYR A 146 -0.18 10.04 -1.17
CA TYR A 146 1.16 10.13 -1.76
C TYR A 146 1.73 11.52 -1.58
N ARG A 147 3.07 11.60 -1.41
CA ARG A 147 3.81 12.86 -1.21
C ARG A 147 4.26 13.53 -2.50
N THR A 148 4.48 12.74 -3.54
CA THR A 148 4.97 13.21 -4.83
C THR A 148 4.07 12.69 -5.92
N SER A 149 3.56 13.59 -6.77
CA SER A 149 2.77 13.19 -7.94
C SER A 149 3.63 12.47 -8.99
N ALA A 150 2.98 11.84 -9.97
CA ALA A 150 3.63 11.22 -11.12
C ALA A 150 4.52 12.19 -11.92
N HIS A 151 4.31 13.50 -11.77
CA HIS A 151 5.12 14.55 -12.41
C HIS A 151 6.18 15.16 -11.48
N GLY A 152 6.46 14.54 -10.32
CA GLY A 152 7.49 15.02 -9.40
C GLY A 152 7.08 16.19 -8.51
N ARG A 153 5.80 16.58 -8.48
CA ARG A 153 5.33 17.71 -7.66
C ARG A 153 5.06 17.24 -6.23
N LYS A 154 5.59 17.97 -5.23
CA LYS A 154 5.21 17.77 -3.83
C LYS A 154 3.71 18.04 -3.67
N THR A 155 3.01 17.17 -2.95
CA THR A 155 1.58 17.28 -2.66
C THR A 155 1.36 17.89 -1.29
N ASP A 156 0.24 18.58 -1.14
CA ASP A 156 -0.17 19.10 0.16
C ASP A 156 -0.90 18.01 0.97
N LEU A 157 -0.31 17.63 2.10
CA LEU A 157 -0.87 16.69 3.06
C LEU A 157 -1.32 17.38 4.36
N SER A 158 -1.40 18.71 4.38
CA SER A 158 -1.85 19.50 5.54
C SER A 158 -3.22 19.06 6.06
N GLY A 159 -4.11 18.61 5.17
CA GLY A 159 -5.42 18.03 5.51
C GLY A 159 -5.34 16.82 6.45
N LEU A 160 -4.22 16.08 6.46
CA LEU A 160 -3.99 14.97 7.40
C LEU A 160 -3.71 15.45 8.84
N GLN A 161 -3.39 16.72 9.03
CA GLN A 161 -3.06 17.31 10.34
C GLN A 161 -4.28 17.97 11.00
N VAL A 162 -5.33 18.28 10.23
CA VAL A 162 -6.54 18.92 10.75
C VAL A 162 -7.43 17.86 11.41
N ARG A 163 -7.69 18.03 12.71
CA ARG A 163 -8.45 17.06 13.52
C ARG A 163 -9.95 17.38 13.58
N PRO A 164 -10.82 16.38 13.78
CA PRO A 164 -10.51 14.96 13.97
C PRO A 164 -10.69 14.11 12.70
N LEU A 165 -9.67 13.32 12.35
CA LEU A 165 -9.78 12.25 11.34
C LEU A 165 -10.25 10.95 12.01
N PRO A 166 -11.05 10.12 11.32
CA PRO A 166 -11.47 8.82 11.84
C PRO A 166 -10.35 7.76 11.87
N PHE A 167 -9.15 8.11 11.39
CA PHE A 167 -8.01 7.22 11.26
C PHE A 167 -6.68 7.93 11.61
N LEU A 168 -5.66 7.14 11.90
CA LEU A 168 -4.28 7.60 12.06
C LEU A 168 -3.46 7.23 10.82
N PRO A 169 -2.96 8.20 10.03
CA PRO A 169 -2.08 7.94 8.90
C PRO A 169 -0.78 7.25 9.36
N ARG A 170 -0.39 6.18 8.65
CA ARG A 170 0.84 5.42 8.89
C ARG A 170 1.76 5.49 7.68
N TYR A 171 3.02 5.11 7.83
CA TYR A 171 3.91 4.99 6.68
C TYR A 171 3.58 3.75 5.86
N HIS A 172 3.81 3.79 4.56
CA HIS A 172 3.63 2.62 3.69
C HIS A 172 4.47 1.42 4.15
N THR A 173 5.61 1.66 4.81
CA THR A 173 6.46 0.62 5.41
C THR A 173 5.81 -0.14 6.57
N ASP A 174 4.79 0.44 7.21
CA ASP A 174 4.00 -0.17 8.29
C ASP A 174 2.81 -0.98 7.75
N GLY A 175 2.63 -0.99 6.42
CA GLY A 175 1.59 -1.73 5.74
C GLY A 175 1.90 -3.21 5.55
N PRO A 176 1.05 -3.93 4.79
CA PRO A 176 1.25 -5.34 4.50
C PRO A 176 2.56 -5.63 3.78
N ALA A 177 3.20 -6.74 4.15
CA ALA A 177 4.51 -7.10 3.63
C ALA A 177 4.54 -7.35 2.10
N TYR A 178 3.42 -7.76 1.49
CA TYR A 178 3.37 -7.97 0.03
C TYR A 178 3.56 -6.69 -0.79
N TRP A 179 3.35 -5.50 -0.23
CA TRP A 179 3.65 -4.25 -0.94
C TRP A 179 5.13 -4.12 -1.29
N ARG A 180 6.00 -4.80 -0.54
CA ARG A 180 7.45 -4.85 -0.82
C ARG A 180 7.79 -5.59 -2.11
N LEU A 181 6.84 -6.38 -2.66
CA LEU A 181 7.02 -7.09 -3.94
C LEU A 181 6.78 -6.19 -5.16
N LEU A 182 6.35 -4.95 -4.96
CA LEU A 182 6.14 -3.98 -6.04
C LEU A 182 7.48 -3.58 -6.67
N SER A 183 7.54 -3.49 -8.00
CA SER A 183 8.79 -3.25 -8.75
C SER A 183 9.50 -1.94 -8.36
N HIS A 184 8.75 -0.96 -7.85
CA HIS A 184 9.25 0.34 -7.44
C HIS A 184 9.15 0.54 -5.93
N TRP A 185 9.26 -0.53 -5.15
CA TRP A 185 9.29 -0.43 -3.69
C TRP A 185 10.44 0.48 -3.26
N ALA A 186 10.08 1.69 -2.86
CA ALA A 186 11.00 2.66 -2.31
C ALA A 186 10.94 2.56 -0.80
N GLU A 187 12.01 2.06 -0.19
CA GLU A 187 12.22 2.18 1.26
C GLU A 187 12.62 3.60 1.68
N GLU A 188 12.69 4.55 0.74
CA GLU A 188 13.15 5.91 0.99
C GLU A 188 12.48 6.48 2.24
N ASN A 189 13.32 6.56 3.27
CA ASN A 189 13.00 6.90 4.63
C ASN A 189 12.97 8.43 4.72
N PRO A 190 11.81 9.09 4.84
CA PRO A 190 11.79 10.52 5.05
C PRO A 190 11.94 10.81 6.55
N MET A 191 12.97 10.24 7.19
CA MET A 191 13.32 10.58 8.57
C MET A 191 13.95 11.97 8.70
N LEU A 192 13.94 12.79 7.64
CA LEU A 192 14.46 14.16 7.67
C LEU A 192 13.41 15.27 7.55
N GLU A 193 12.16 15.03 7.14
CA GLU A 193 11.15 16.10 7.06
C GLU A 193 10.12 16.08 8.20
N VAL A 194 9.94 14.94 8.90
CA VAL A 194 8.89 14.81 9.92
C VAL A 194 9.30 15.49 11.23
N THR A 195 10.59 15.51 11.58
CA THR A 195 11.07 16.17 12.79
C THR A 195 11.07 17.70 12.68
N GLN A 196 10.99 18.26 11.47
CA GLN A 196 10.93 19.72 11.28
C GLN A 196 9.50 20.26 11.10
N GLN A 197 8.51 19.43 10.74
CA GLN A 197 7.13 19.86 10.55
C GLN A 197 6.12 19.31 11.56
N MET A 198 6.48 18.36 12.41
CA MET A 198 5.69 17.98 13.58
C MET A 198 6.49 18.28 14.86
N LYS A 199 6.61 19.58 15.20
CA LYS A 199 6.79 19.91 16.61
C LYS A 199 5.46 19.62 17.30
N PRO A 200 5.40 18.72 18.30
CA PRO A 200 4.28 18.78 19.23
C PRO A 200 4.30 20.17 19.86
N ILE A 201 3.15 20.85 19.85
CA ILE A 201 2.93 21.96 20.76
C ILE A 201 3.14 21.36 22.14
N SER A 202 4.28 21.67 22.76
CA SER A 202 4.48 21.46 24.17
C SER A 202 3.29 22.10 24.86
N ASN A 203 2.53 21.30 25.61
CA ASN A 203 1.61 21.82 26.61
C ASN A 203 2.44 22.58 27.65
N SER A 204 2.75 23.85 27.38
CA SER A 204 3.29 24.80 28.34
C SER A 204 2.34 25.98 28.47
N LEU A 205 1.05 25.69 28.59
CA LEU A 205 0.03 26.63 29.01
C LEU A 205 -1.00 25.81 29.79
N LEU A 206 -0.69 25.50 31.05
CA LEU A 206 -1.63 25.29 32.17
C LEU A 206 -0.86 24.77 33.38
N SER A 207 -0.29 25.70 34.15
CA SER A 207 -0.01 25.66 35.59
C SER A 207 0.30 27.13 35.94
N GLU A 208 -0.73 27.95 36.10
CA GLU A 208 -1.24 28.38 37.42
C GLU A 208 -0.12 28.85 38.37
N ASP A 209 0.00 30.18 38.47
CA ASP A 209 0.02 30.96 39.71
C ASP A 209 0.95 32.16 39.58
N THR A 210 0.39 33.38 39.50
CA THR A 210 0.78 34.57 40.29
C THR A 210 -0.09 35.78 39.87
N ILE A 211 -1.13 36.02 40.66
CA ILE A 211 -1.78 37.28 41.13
C ILE A 211 -1.53 38.59 40.32
N PRO A 212 -2.60 39.38 40.01
CA PRO A 212 -2.47 40.71 39.43
C PRO A 212 -1.98 41.73 40.48
N HIS A 213 -0.83 42.37 40.22
CA HIS A 213 -0.34 43.48 41.05
C HIS A 213 -1.15 44.75 40.77
N ILE A 214 -1.96 45.17 41.73
CA ILE A 214 -2.55 46.50 41.84
C ILE A 214 -1.44 47.46 42.35
N PRO A 215 -1.26 48.66 41.78
CA PRO A 215 -0.33 49.63 42.34
C PRO A 215 -0.98 50.36 43.54
N THR A 216 -0.45 50.15 44.74
CA THR A 216 -0.73 50.94 45.93
C THR A 216 0.40 51.95 46.18
N VAL A 217 0.11 53.24 46.00
CA VAL A 217 0.90 54.38 46.50
C VAL A 217 0.21 54.86 47.77
N PRO A 218 0.87 54.95 48.95
CA PRO A 218 1.43 56.24 49.45
C PRO A 218 2.57 56.07 50.50
N PRO A 219 3.00 57.09 51.28
CA PRO A 219 3.25 58.52 51.02
C PRO A 219 4.77 58.86 51.12
N GLN A 220 5.19 60.03 50.64
CA GLN A 220 6.46 60.65 51.08
C GLN A 220 6.17 61.90 51.91
N ARG A 221 7.06 62.09 52.89
CA ARG A 221 7.01 62.99 54.06
C ARG A 221 6.79 64.46 53.75
#